data_AF-B7QL19-F1
#
_entry.id   AF-B7QL19-F1
#
_cell.length_a   1.000
_cell.length_b   1.000
_cell.length_c   1.000
_cell.angle_alpha   90.00
_cell.angle_beta   90.00
_cell.angle_gamma   90.00
#
_symmetry.space_group_name_H-M   'P 1'
#
loop_
_entity.id
_entity.type
_entity.pdbx_description
1 polymer ?
#
loop_
_entity_poly.entity_id
_entity_poly.type
_entity_poly.pdbx_seq_one_letter_code
_entity_poly.pdbx_strand_id
1 'polypeptide(L)'
;KINILDEIDSIKNEIKKLKHEVKIFALISHVGYEKDKEIAKKVKDLHFIVGGHTNTFLYNGKSPGDDIPAGPYPTVVTRKDDSIALVTQDYCFGKYLGFLMLQFDASGNLKNWSGNPILMDHNIKE
;
A
#
# COMPACT_ATOMS: atom_id res chain seq x y z
N LYS A 1 10.15 25.34 14.52
CA LYS A 1 10.50 23.96 14.90
C LYS A 1 9.40 23.06 14.37
N ILE A 2 9.74 22.01 13.61
CA ILE A 2 8.76 21.07 13.06
C ILE A 2 8.70 19.86 14.01
N ASN A 3 7.49 19.41 14.33
CA ASN A 3 7.27 18.21 15.13
C ASN A 3 6.71 17.12 14.20
N ILE A 4 7.38 15.98 14.17
CA ILE A 4 6.89 14.76 13.51
C ILE A 4 6.22 13.92 14.60
N LEU A 5 4.93 13.63 14.42
CA LEU A 5 4.11 12.89 15.38
C LEU A 5 4.15 11.38 15.07
N ASP A 6 3.69 10.56 16.01
CA ASP A 6 3.49 9.12 15.78
C ASP A 6 2.51 8.89 14.62
N GLU A 7 2.87 8.01 13.70
CA GLU A 7 2.12 7.79 12.47
C GLU A 7 0.75 7.16 12.74
N ILE A 8 0.71 6.15 13.61
CA ILE A 8 -0.50 5.37 13.86
C ILE A 8 -1.56 6.24 14.55
N ASP A 9 -1.15 7.01 15.56
CA ASP A 9 -2.04 7.91 16.28
C ASP A 9 -2.52 9.05 15.38
N SER A 10 -1.62 9.63 14.57
CA SER A 10 -1.96 10.69 13.62
C SER A 10 -2.98 10.21 12.58
N ILE A 11 -2.76 9.02 12.00
CA ILE A 11 -3.65 8.43 10.99
C ILE A 11 -5.01 8.10 11.60
N LYS A 12 -5.06 7.48 12.79
CA LYS A 12 -6.32 7.18 13.48
C LYS A 12 -7.14 8.43 13.77
N ASN A 13 -6.47 9.49 14.22
CA ASN A 13 -7.12 10.75 14.49
C ASN A 13 -7.73 11.38 13.23
N GLU A 14 -7.04 11.29 12.10
CA GLU A 14 -7.55 11.82 10.84
C GLU A 14 -8.72 11.00 10.28
N ILE A 15 -8.60 9.67 10.25
CA ILE A 15 -9.70 8.78 9.86
C ILE A 15 -10.93 9.03 10.72
N LYS A 16 -10.77 9.20 12.04
CA LYS A 16 -11.88 9.49 12.95
C LYS A 16 -12.65 10.75 12.54
N LYS A 17 -11.97 11.76 12.02
CA LYS A 17 -12.62 12.97 11.50
C LYS A 17 -13.35 12.67 10.21
N LEU A 18 -12.79 11.89 9.29
CA LEU A 18 -13.33 11.69 7.94
C LEU A 18 -14.40 10.60 7.83
N LYS A 19 -14.45 9.63 8.75
CA LYS A 19 -15.28 8.42 8.63
C LYS A 19 -16.79 8.63 8.58
N HIS A 20 -17.29 9.83 8.83
CA HIS A 20 -18.72 10.13 8.74
C HIS A 20 -19.17 10.36 7.29
N GLU A 21 -18.25 10.70 6.39
CA GLU A 21 -18.51 10.99 4.97
C GLU A 21 -17.70 10.08 4.02
N VAL A 22 -16.57 9.54 4.50
CA VAL A 22 -15.65 8.73 3.71
C VAL A 22 -15.79 7.24 4.04
N LYS A 23 -15.93 6.42 2.99
CA LYS A 23 -16.05 4.95 3.10
C LYS A 23 -14.75 4.21 2.79
N ILE A 24 -13.88 4.79 1.96
CA ILE A 24 -12.65 4.14 1.49
C ILE A 24 -11.45 4.97 1.94
N PHE A 25 -10.48 4.30 2.56
CA PHE A 25 -9.29 4.94 3.11
C PHE A 25 -8.02 4.35 2.52
N ALA A 26 -7.21 5.23 1.97
CA ALA A 26 -5.88 4.98 1.44
C ALA A 26 -4.86 5.76 2.26
N LEU A 27 -3.68 5.19 2.48
CA LEU A 27 -2.53 5.91 3.01
C LEU A 27 -1.43 6.01 1.96
N ILE A 28 -0.89 7.21 1.77
CA ILE A 28 0.38 7.42 1.07
C ILE A 28 1.44 7.69 2.14
N SER A 29 2.46 6.85 2.22
CA SER A 29 3.44 6.87 3.31
C SER A 29 4.89 6.89 2.81
N HIS A 30 5.81 7.26 3.69
CA HIS A 30 7.25 7.22 3.44
C HIS A 30 8.01 6.82 4.71
N VAL A 31 7.55 5.74 5.37
CA VAL A 31 8.04 5.32 6.70
C VAL A 31 8.71 3.95 6.68
N GLY A 32 8.71 3.30 5.52
CA GLY A 32 9.33 2.00 5.30
C GLY A 32 8.36 0.83 5.47
N TYR A 33 8.66 -0.24 4.74
CA TYR A 33 7.75 -1.37 4.53
C TYR A 33 7.30 -2.09 5.81
N GLU A 34 8.19 -2.26 6.80
CA GLU A 34 7.81 -2.88 8.07
C GLU A 34 6.86 -1.99 8.89
N LYS A 35 7.10 -0.67 8.89
CA LYS A 35 6.22 0.29 9.55
C LYS A 35 4.87 0.38 8.82
N ASP A 36 4.86 0.33 7.48
CA ASP A 36 3.63 0.26 6.70
C ASP A 36 2.77 -0.96 7.08
N LYS A 37 3.39 -2.14 7.22
CA LYS A 37 2.70 -3.35 7.71
C LYS A 37 2.18 -3.20 9.14
N GLU A 38 2.94 -2.54 10.01
CA GLU A 38 2.52 -2.24 11.38
C GLU A 38 1.28 -1.32 11.39
N ILE A 39 1.30 -0.25 10.59
CA ILE A 39 0.18 0.68 10.41
C ILE A 39 -1.05 -0.06 9.89
N ALA A 40 -0.90 -0.86 8.82
CA ALA A 40 -1.97 -1.66 8.24
C ALA A 40 -2.63 -2.58 9.30
N LYS A 41 -1.82 -3.19 10.17
CA LYS A 41 -2.31 -4.06 11.25
C LYS A 41 -3.03 -3.31 12.36
N LYS A 42 -2.60 -2.08 12.69
CA LYS A 42 -3.10 -1.30 13.84
C LYS A 42 -4.22 -0.31 13.50
N VAL A 43 -4.35 0.09 12.24
CA VAL A 43 -5.38 1.02 11.77
C VAL A 43 -6.41 0.23 10.96
N LYS A 44 -7.55 -0.07 11.58
CA LYS A 44 -8.55 -1.00 11.04
C LYS A 44 -9.27 -0.46 9.80
N ASP A 45 -9.52 0.84 9.76
CA ASP A 45 -10.29 1.48 8.69
C ASP A 45 -9.49 1.65 7.38
N LEU A 46 -8.16 1.43 7.40
CA LEU A 46 -7.35 1.48 6.19
C LEU A 46 -7.63 0.28 5.28
N HIS A 47 -7.83 0.55 4.00
CA HIS A 47 -8.02 -0.48 2.98
C HIS A 47 -6.71 -0.80 2.27
N PHE A 48 -5.92 0.22 1.95
CA PHE A 48 -4.62 0.05 1.31
C PHE A 48 -3.61 1.14 1.66
N ILE A 49 -2.33 0.81 1.49
CA ILE A 49 -1.17 1.67 1.73
C ILE A 49 -0.27 1.64 0.49
N VAL A 50 0.09 2.82 0.01
CA VAL A 50 1.14 3.06 -0.99
C VAL A 50 2.34 3.65 -0.26
N GLY A 51 3.34 2.82 -0.01
CA GLY A 51 4.50 3.16 0.80
C GLY A 51 5.74 3.54 0.01
N GLY A 52 6.83 3.76 0.73
CA GLY A 52 8.16 4.06 0.18
C GLY A 52 9.25 3.97 1.25
N HIS A 53 10.31 4.76 1.11
CA HIS A 53 11.48 4.84 2.00
C HIS A 53 12.48 3.66 1.92
N THR A 54 12.00 2.43 1.98
CA THR A 54 12.87 1.23 2.05
C THR A 54 13.23 0.63 0.70
N ASN A 55 12.82 1.26 -0.41
CA ASN A 55 13.02 0.77 -1.79
C ASN A 55 12.57 -0.68 -1.95
N THR A 56 11.49 -1.09 -1.28
CA THR A 56 11.07 -2.49 -1.27
C THR A 56 10.43 -2.86 -2.61
N PHE A 57 10.98 -3.87 -3.27
CA PHE A 57 10.37 -4.44 -4.47
C PHE A 57 9.41 -5.56 -4.08
N LEU A 58 8.14 -5.41 -4.43
CA LEU A 58 7.11 -6.43 -4.26
C LEU A 58 6.65 -6.87 -5.64
N TYR A 59 6.50 -8.18 -5.86
CA TYR A 59 6.12 -8.69 -7.18
C TYR A 59 5.49 -10.08 -7.09
N ASN A 60 4.52 -10.36 -7.96
CA ASN A 60 3.97 -11.71 -8.16
C ASN A 60 4.57 -12.38 -9.41
N GLY A 61 5.03 -13.62 -9.28
CA GLY A 61 5.60 -14.38 -10.39
C GLY A 61 7.07 -14.03 -10.68
N LYS A 62 7.50 -14.20 -11.93
CA LYS A 62 8.88 -13.90 -12.33
C LYS A 62 9.05 -12.39 -12.53
N SER A 63 10.01 -11.80 -11.82
CA SER A 63 10.40 -10.39 -11.99
C SER A 63 10.87 -10.12 -13.43
N PRO A 64 10.37 -9.08 -14.10
CA PRO A 64 10.74 -8.75 -15.47
C PRO A 64 12.10 -8.03 -15.57
N GLY A 65 12.57 -7.40 -14.49
CA GLY A 65 13.84 -6.65 -14.46
C GLY A 65 14.93 -7.31 -13.61
N ASP A 66 14.80 -8.61 -13.36
CA ASP A 66 15.70 -9.47 -12.57
C ASP A 66 15.90 -9.06 -11.10
N ASP A 67 15.16 -8.07 -10.60
CA ASP A 67 15.17 -7.72 -9.17
C ASP A 67 14.49 -8.80 -8.33
N ILE A 68 14.99 -9.01 -7.11
CA ILE A 68 14.50 -10.03 -6.18
C ILE A 68 13.31 -9.46 -5.39
N PRO A 69 12.09 -10.01 -5.52
CA PRO A 69 10.95 -9.55 -4.74
C PRO A 69 11.12 -9.90 -3.27
N ALA A 70 10.85 -8.94 -2.39
CA ALA A 70 10.79 -9.15 -0.93
C ALA A 70 9.48 -9.84 -0.49
N GLY A 71 8.48 -9.89 -1.38
CA GLY A 71 7.17 -10.48 -1.11
C GLY A 71 6.18 -10.27 -2.26
N PRO A 72 4.94 -10.74 -2.11
CA PRO A 72 3.90 -10.58 -3.11
C PRO A 72 3.44 -9.12 -3.22
N TYR A 73 2.94 -8.75 -4.41
CA TYR A 73 2.33 -7.45 -4.68
C TYR A 73 0.81 -7.58 -4.87
N PRO A 74 -0.04 -6.87 -4.10
CA PRO A 74 0.29 -6.23 -2.84
C PRO A 74 0.60 -7.27 -1.77
N THR A 75 1.25 -6.84 -0.69
CA THR A 75 1.30 -7.64 0.52
C THR A 75 -0.02 -7.52 1.27
N VAL A 76 -0.63 -8.66 1.55
CA VAL A 76 -1.89 -8.74 2.29
C VAL A 76 -1.58 -8.83 3.79
N VAL A 77 -2.00 -7.81 4.54
CA VAL A 77 -1.86 -7.78 6.00
C VAL A 77 -3.20 -8.17 6.62
N THR A 78 -3.28 -9.36 7.20
CA THR A 78 -4.46 -9.86 7.92
C THR A 78 -4.44 -9.37 9.38
N ARG A 79 -5.59 -8.88 9.86
CA ARG A 79 -5.80 -8.42 11.24
C ARG A 79 -6.40 -9.53 12.10
N LYS A 80 -6.58 -9.26 13.40
CA LYS A 80 -7.14 -10.23 14.36
C LYS A 80 -8.60 -10.59 14.12
N ASP A 81 -9.33 -9.74 13.40
CA ASP A 81 -10.75 -9.92 13.05
C ASP A 81 -10.93 -10.38 11.60
N ASP A 82 -9.88 -10.96 11.01
CA ASP A 82 -9.80 -11.45 9.62
C ASP A 82 -10.00 -10.38 8.54
N SER A 83 -10.22 -9.12 8.92
CA SER A 83 -10.14 -8.00 7.98
C SER A 83 -8.71 -7.83 7.47
N ILE A 84 -8.59 -7.28 6.26
CA ILE A 84 -7.30 -7.11 5.59
C ILE A 84 -7.00 -5.64 5.27
N ALA A 85 -5.73 -5.33 5.10
CA ALA A 85 -5.24 -4.16 4.37
C ALA A 85 -4.16 -4.58 3.38
N LEU A 86 -4.09 -3.87 2.26
CA LEU A 86 -3.09 -4.10 1.23
C LEU A 86 -1.92 -3.13 1.40
N VAL A 87 -0.69 -3.60 1.31
CA VAL A 87 0.52 -2.76 1.35
C VAL A 87 1.29 -2.91 0.04
N THR A 88 1.66 -1.79 -0.56
CA THR A 88 2.42 -1.74 -1.81
C THR A 88 3.65 -0.86 -1.67
N GLN A 89 4.71 -1.26 -2.38
CA GLN A 89 5.86 -0.44 -2.77
C GLN A 89 6.30 -0.93 -4.16
N ASP A 90 6.92 -0.05 -4.93
CA ASP A 90 7.31 -0.29 -6.33
C ASP A 90 8.80 -0.03 -6.57
N TYR A 91 9.63 -0.45 -5.60
CA TYR A 91 11.08 -0.32 -5.67
C TYR A 91 11.57 1.14 -5.61
N CYS A 92 12.47 1.56 -6.51
CA CYS A 92 13.08 2.88 -6.51
C CYS A 92 13.53 3.34 -7.90
N PHE A 93 13.95 4.60 -7.97
CA PHE A 93 14.55 5.26 -9.15
C PHE A 93 13.66 5.31 -10.39
N GLY A 94 12.34 5.10 -10.24
CA GLY A 94 11.41 5.06 -11.37
C GLY A 94 11.63 3.84 -12.28
N LYS A 95 12.39 2.83 -11.85
CA LYS A 95 12.58 1.58 -12.63
C LYS A 95 11.25 0.85 -12.84
N TYR A 96 10.36 0.92 -11.86
CA TYR A 96 9.01 0.39 -11.95
C TYR A 96 7.97 1.48 -11.67
N LEU A 97 6.80 1.31 -12.27
CA LEU A 97 5.58 2.05 -11.95
C LEU A 97 4.61 1.13 -11.20
N GLY A 98 4.32 1.42 -9.94
CA GLY A 98 3.32 0.68 -9.17
C GLY A 98 1.93 0.70 -9.85
N PHE A 99 1.35 -0.47 -10.09
CA PHE A 99 0.00 -0.60 -10.63
C PHE A 99 -0.83 -1.57 -9.78
N LEU A 100 -1.89 -1.04 -9.15
CA LEU A 100 -2.84 -1.80 -8.34
C LEU A 100 -4.28 -1.40 -8.71
N MET A 101 -5.05 -2.36 -9.18
CA MET A 101 -6.49 -2.22 -9.40
C MET A 101 -7.24 -2.76 -8.18
N LEU A 102 -8.17 -1.97 -7.64
CA LEU A 102 -8.99 -2.29 -6.48
C LEU A 102 -10.47 -2.27 -6.84
N GLN A 103 -11.22 -3.24 -6.33
CA GLN A 103 -12.67 -3.33 -6.52
C GLN A 103 -13.36 -3.20 -5.17
N PHE A 104 -14.22 -2.19 -5.03
CA PHE A 104 -15.01 -1.95 -3.83
C PHE A 104 -16.49 -2.14 -4.12
N ASP A 105 -17.26 -2.58 -3.12
CA ASP A 105 -18.73 -2.54 -3.17
C ASP A 105 -19.28 -1.15 -2.82
N ALA A 106 -20.60 -0.96 -2.97
CA ALA A 106 -21.28 0.30 -2.66
C ALA A 106 -21.21 0.71 -1.17
N SER A 107 -20.89 -0.25 -0.30
CA SER A 107 -20.70 -0.04 1.13
C SER A 107 -19.25 0.32 1.47
N GLY A 108 -18.33 0.32 0.50
CA GLY A 108 -16.91 0.63 0.69
C GLY A 108 -16.05 -0.57 1.08
N ASN A 109 -16.58 -1.79 1.03
CA ASN A 109 -15.79 -2.97 1.35
C ASN A 109 -14.93 -3.37 0.14
N LEU A 110 -13.64 -3.58 0.38
CA LEU A 110 -12.72 -4.14 -0.61
C LEU A 110 -13.12 -5.59 -0.93
N LYS A 111 -13.43 -5.87 -2.20
CA LYS A 111 -13.85 -7.19 -2.69
C LYS A 111 -12.76 -7.94 -3.43
N ASN A 112 -11.95 -7.22 -4.20
CA ASN A 112 -10.93 -7.84 -5.02
C ASN A 112 -9.80 -6.85 -5.33
N TRP A 113 -8.63 -7.39 -5.68
CA TRP A 113 -7.50 -6.62 -6.16
C TRP A 113 -6.67 -7.42 -7.16
N SER A 114 -5.98 -6.71 -8.04
CA SER A 114 -5.03 -7.29 -8.98
C SER A 114 -4.01 -6.25 -9.40
N GLY A 115 -2.81 -6.68 -9.77
CA GLY A 115 -1.78 -5.77 -10.26
C GLY A 115 -0.38 -6.31 -10.03
N ASN A 116 0.58 -5.53 -10.51
CA ASN A 116 2.02 -5.73 -10.32
C ASN A 116 2.72 -4.43 -10.72
N PRO A 117 3.91 -4.09 -10.20
CA PRO A 117 4.69 -2.99 -10.73
C PRO A 117 5.03 -3.23 -12.21
N ILE A 118 4.95 -2.19 -13.03
CA ILE A 118 5.24 -2.25 -14.46
C ILE A 118 6.70 -1.83 -14.65
N LEU A 119 7.53 -2.70 -15.27
CA LEU A 119 8.92 -2.34 -15.58
C LEU A 119 8.94 -1.25 -16.65
N MET A 120 9.60 -0.15 -16.34
CA MET A 120 9.78 0.97 -17.26
C MET A 120 11.00 0.70 -18.16
N ASP A 121 10.80 -0.09 -19.21
CA ASP A 121 11.83 -0.42 -20.21
C ASP A 121 11.53 0.22 -21.58
N HIS A 122 12.39 -0.09 -22.56
CA HIS A 122 12.28 0.41 -23.94
C HIS A 122 11.05 -0.08 -24.71
N ASN A 123 10.27 -1.03 -24.17
CA ASN A 123 9.04 -1.51 -24.79
C ASN A 123 7.83 -0.63 -24.44
N ILE A 124 7.96 0.24 -23.44
CA ILE A 124 6.92 1.23 -23.12
C ILE A 124 7.02 2.39 -24.12
N LYS A 125 5.92 2.60 -24.85
CA LYS A 125 5.76 3.75 -25.73
C LYS A 125 5.49 5.01 -24.92
N GLU A 126 6.05 6.12 -25.37
CA GLU A 126 5.73 7.47 -24.89
C GLU A 126 4.24 7.80 -25.11
#